data_AF-A0A2V5Y2R4-F1
#
_entry.id   AF-A0A2V5Y2R4-F1
#
_cell.length_a   1.000
_cell.length_b   1.000
_cell.length_c   1.000
_cell.angle_alpha   90.00
_cell.angle_beta   90.00
_cell.angle_gamma   90.00
#
_symmetry.space_group_name_H-M   'P 1'
#
loop_
_entity.id
_entity.type
_entity.pdbx_description
1 polymer ?
#
loop_
_entity_poly.entity_id
_entity_poly.type
_entity_poly.pdbx_seq_one_letter_code
_entity_poly.pdbx_strand_id
1 'polypeptide(L)'
;DYPGNFGYNHDAFVFTLNMFPPSGSGHTQIVSINSSDLVNGVAQTQLHVYKKDFDTFSMRPTTMHDSVAGDPMWFVAESGDNAHILVVKMTNVLSNSPVLMNTSLSVTPYLTVANPLNPDGTVITSTIDSRILKAAEANNTIVATHTVGVSTTQDAAQWYRIDVSSGTPVLADQGRVAAGNKTYVDYPAIDINAYGNIGMTFMQSGTDSSNDFMSMWVTARSLSDAAGTMQTPVEVPAGTGQATYADFGQRAGDLSGINVDQSDGTFWAASEFANTEATANWGTAIANFTSAKTDTWSGGGSDSNWMTAANWVGNVAPVAGDKLVFPAGAAQLSTANNFPAGTGFNSVIISGNGYSFAGNRVVTGSIDASGATGTTNFLVDLTFTGNRTITAPAAAGNQLDLGNIDNGGNTLTVTGGLGTVLVEGGISGAGGLTMSATGDLVLQNNNTFGGYIGPTPSLR
;
A
#
# COMPACT_ATOMS: atom_id res chain seq x y z
N ASP A 1 -0.79 15.53 -22.80
CA ASP A 1 -0.74 16.11 -21.44
C ASP A 1 -1.19 15.03 -20.49
N TYR A 2 -0.50 14.81 -19.38
CA TYR A 2 -0.91 13.81 -18.38
C TYR A 2 -1.68 14.59 -17.31
N PRO A 3 -3.01 14.79 -17.43
CA PRO A 3 -3.76 15.44 -16.39
C PRO A 3 -3.58 14.60 -15.13
N GLY A 4 -2.87 15.14 -14.15
CA GLY A 4 -2.78 14.47 -12.86
C GLY A 4 -3.75 15.09 -11.89
N ASN A 5 -3.72 14.54 -10.69
CA ASN A 5 -4.60 14.89 -9.60
C ASN A 5 -4.72 16.41 -9.42
N PHE A 6 -5.97 16.86 -9.32
CA PHE A 6 -6.30 18.21 -8.92
C PHE A 6 -5.92 18.41 -7.45
N GLY A 7 -5.64 19.66 -7.08
CA GLY A 7 -5.50 20.04 -5.69
C GLY A 7 -6.58 21.05 -5.33
N TYR A 8 -6.70 21.31 -4.04
CA TYR A 8 -7.62 22.30 -3.53
C TYR A 8 -7.16 22.75 -2.17
N ASN A 9 -7.57 23.95 -1.80
CA ASN A 9 -7.69 24.38 -0.43
C ASN A 9 -9.16 24.83 -0.18
N HIS A 10 -9.43 25.38 0.99
CA HIS A 10 -10.76 25.85 1.38
C HIS A 10 -11.38 26.80 0.34
N ASP A 11 -10.58 27.70 -0.22
CA ASP A 11 -11.06 28.80 -1.06
C ASP A 11 -11.02 28.49 -2.56
N ALA A 12 -10.10 27.63 -3.00
CA ALA A 12 -9.81 27.42 -4.41
C ALA A 12 -9.65 25.94 -4.80
N PHE A 13 -10.27 25.58 -5.92
CA PHE A 13 -9.95 24.39 -6.69
C PHE A 13 -8.82 24.73 -7.68
N VAL A 14 -7.77 23.91 -7.71
CA VAL A 14 -6.52 24.23 -8.40
C VAL A 14 -6.07 23.06 -9.27
N PHE A 15 -5.70 23.36 -10.50
CA PHE A 15 -5.08 22.40 -11.41
C PHE A 15 -3.95 23.04 -12.19
N THR A 16 -3.07 22.18 -12.71
CA THR A 16 -1.89 22.61 -13.46
C THR A 16 -1.91 22.01 -14.86
N LEU A 17 -1.40 22.76 -15.82
CA LEU A 17 -1.28 22.35 -17.22
C LEU A 17 0.17 22.49 -17.67
N ASN A 18 0.68 21.48 -18.37
CA ASN A 18 1.99 21.59 -19.01
C ASN A 18 1.81 22.30 -20.35
N MET A 19 2.35 23.52 -20.45
CA MET A 19 2.19 24.39 -21.60
C MET A 19 3.37 24.21 -22.55
N PHE A 20 3.07 23.95 -23.83
CA PHE A 20 4.05 23.71 -24.88
C PHE A 20 3.98 24.86 -25.90
N PRO A 21 4.77 25.92 -25.74
CA PRO A 21 4.75 27.02 -26.69
C PRO A 21 5.32 26.56 -28.05
N PRO A 22 4.92 27.19 -29.17
CA PRO A 22 5.49 26.89 -30.50
C PRO A 22 7.01 27.07 -30.58
N SER A 23 7.58 27.88 -29.67
CA SER A 23 9.01 28.12 -29.52
C SER A 23 9.35 28.42 -28.05
N GLY A 24 10.50 27.96 -27.57
CA GLY A 24 10.96 28.15 -26.19
C GLY A 24 10.76 26.91 -25.31
N SER A 25 11.08 27.03 -24.02
CA SER A 25 10.88 25.95 -23.05
C SER A 25 9.41 25.84 -22.65
N GLY A 26 8.95 24.61 -22.42
CA GLY A 26 7.65 24.39 -21.78
C GLY A 26 7.65 24.93 -20.35
N HIS A 27 6.46 25.28 -19.86
CA HIS A 27 6.24 25.78 -18.50
C HIS A 27 4.96 25.19 -17.91
N THR A 28 4.73 25.41 -16.62
CA THR A 28 3.47 25.01 -15.98
C THR A 28 2.55 26.23 -15.87
N GLN A 29 1.30 26.11 -16.29
CA GLN A 29 0.26 27.08 -15.97
C GLN A 29 -0.58 26.58 -14.79
N ILE A 30 -0.57 27.34 -13.70
CA ILE A 30 -1.44 27.15 -12.54
C ILE A 30 -2.77 27.84 -12.84
N VAL A 31 -3.87 27.10 -12.67
CA VAL A 31 -5.23 27.62 -12.79
C VAL A 31 -5.94 27.47 -11.44
N SER A 32 -6.39 28.57 -10.88
CA SER A 32 -7.14 28.62 -9.62
C SER A 32 -8.57 29.06 -9.89
N ILE A 33 -9.54 28.28 -9.44
CA ILE A 33 -10.97 28.57 -9.55
C ILE A 33 -11.53 28.74 -8.14
N ASN A 34 -12.33 29.77 -7.91
CA ASN A 34 -13.01 29.96 -6.63
C ASN A 34 -13.95 28.79 -6.32
N SER A 35 -13.73 28.10 -5.20
CA SER A 35 -14.52 26.93 -4.79
C SER A 35 -15.98 27.26 -4.52
N SER A 36 -16.26 28.45 -3.97
CA SER A 36 -17.65 28.89 -3.70
C SER A 36 -18.43 29.12 -4.99
N ASP A 37 -17.78 29.56 -6.07
CA ASP A 37 -18.43 29.69 -7.37
C ASP A 37 -18.86 28.32 -7.92
N LEU A 38 -18.00 27.30 -7.76
CA LEU A 38 -18.29 25.92 -8.19
C LEU A 38 -19.47 25.33 -7.39
N VAL A 39 -19.45 25.49 -6.06
CA VAL A 39 -20.53 25.00 -5.18
C VAL A 39 -21.86 25.68 -5.47
N ASN A 40 -21.84 26.98 -5.76
CA ASN A 40 -23.05 27.75 -6.07
C ASN A 40 -23.52 27.61 -7.53
N GLY A 41 -22.81 26.82 -8.36
CA GLY A 41 -23.17 26.63 -9.77
C GLY A 41 -23.11 27.93 -10.58
N VAL A 42 -22.15 28.81 -10.28
CA VAL A 42 -21.95 30.06 -11.03
C VAL A 42 -21.66 29.72 -12.50
N ALA A 43 -22.29 30.46 -13.42
CA ALA A 43 -22.12 30.24 -14.84
C ALA A 43 -20.65 30.38 -15.26
N GLN A 44 -20.21 29.57 -16.23
CA GLN A 44 -18.80 29.50 -16.67
C GLN A 44 -18.21 30.89 -17.03
N THR A 45 -18.99 31.78 -17.63
CA THR A 45 -18.55 33.14 -18.02
C THR A 45 -18.37 34.09 -16.84
N GLN A 46 -18.82 33.70 -15.65
CA GLN A 46 -18.78 34.48 -14.41
C GLN A 46 -17.91 33.83 -13.33
N LEU A 47 -17.32 32.66 -13.60
CA LEU A 47 -16.39 32.01 -12.67
C LEU A 47 -15.19 32.92 -12.42
N HIS A 48 -14.84 33.10 -11.15
CA HIS A 48 -13.60 33.72 -10.75
C HIS A 48 -12.46 32.72 -10.98
N VAL A 49 -11.81 32.85 -12.13
CA VAL A 49 -10.68 32.03 -12.57
C VAL A 49 -9.44 32.88 -12.71
N TYR A 50 -8.35 32.44 -12.10
CA TYR A 50 -7.06 33.10 -12.13
C TYR A 50 -6.00 32.17 -12.69
N LYS A 51 -5.03 32.73 -13.41
CA LYS A 51 -3.98 31.96 -14.10
C LYS A 51 -2.61 32.53 -13.74
N LYS A 52 -1.64 31.64 -13.55
CA LYS A 52 -0.26 32.03 -13.26
C LYS A 52 0.70 31.02 -13.89
N ASP A 53 1.56 31.52 -14.76
CA ASP A 53 2.65 30.70 -15.30
C ASP A 53 3.78 30.56 -14.27
N PHE A 54 4.42 29.39 -14.26
CA PHE A 54 5.56 29.05 -13.43
C PHE A 54 6.61 28.32 -14.26
N ASP A 55 7.87 28.72 -14.08
CA ASP A 55 9.02 28.23 -14.85
C ASP A 55 9.50 26.86 -14.35
N THR A 56 8.66 25.85 -14.53
CA THR A 56 8.98 24.42 -14.38
C THR A 56 8.19 23.61 -15.40
N PHE A 57 8.71 22.44 -15.79
CA PHE A 57 8.03 21.58 -16.74
C PHE A 57 6.74 20.97 -16.18
N SER A 58 6.73 20.60 -14.90
CA SER A 58 5.58 19.95 -14.24
C SER A 58 5.59 20.22 -12.74
N MET A 59 4.42 20.46 -12.16
CA MET A 59 4.21 20.52 -10.70
C MET A 59 2.85 19.97 -10.31
N ARG A 60 2.74 19.45 -9.09
CA ARG A 60 1.49 18.93 -8.54
C ARG A 60 0.89 19.87 -7.51
N PRO A 61 -0.36 20.33 -7.70
CA PRO A 61 -1.10 20.98 -6.65
C PRO A 61 -1.41 19.97 -5.54
N THR A 62 -1.36 20.43 -4.29
CA THR A 62 -1.62 19.60 -3.10
C THR A 62 -3.12 19.51 -2.82
N THR A 63 -3.60 18.31 -2.51
CA THR A 63 -4.95 18.09 -1.95
C THR A 63 -4.94 18.44 -0.46
N MET A 64 -5.46 19.61 -0.04
CA MET A 64 -5.35 20.08 1.36
C MET A 64 -6.65 19.81 2.14
N HIS A 65 -6.65 18.76 2.97
CA HIS A 65 -7.87 18.20 3.58
C HIS A 65 -8.45 19.03 4.71
N ASP A 66 -7.62 19.79 5.42
CA ASP A 66 -7.99 20.53 6.63
C ASP A 66 -7.75 22.04 6.51
N SER A 67 -7.48 22.51 5.29
CA SER A 67 -7.29 23.94 5.03
C SER A 67 -8.50 24.78 5.44
N VAL A 68 -8.23 26.00 5.89
CA VAL A 68 -9.22 27.02 6.27
C VAL A 68 -9.13 28.24 5.37
N ALA A 69 -10.13 29.12 5.46
CA ALA A 69 -10.19 30.34 4.65
C ALA A 69 -8.93 31.20 4.82
N GLY A 70 -8.33 31.60 3.70
CA GLY A 70 -7.11 32.40 3.64
C GLY A 70 -5.80 31.59 3.65
N ASP A 71 -5.87 30.27 3.77
CA ASP A 71 -4.69 29.41 3.69
C ASP A 71 -3.99 29.52 2.33
N PRO A 72 -2.67 29.27 2.29
CA PRO A 72 -1.95 29.18 1.03
C PRO A 72 -2.44 27.99 0.20
N MET A 73 -2.01 27.96 -1.06
CA MET A 73 -2.00 26.73 -1.86
C MET A 73 -0.57 26.21 -1.95
N TRP A 74 -0.37 24.91 -1.73
CA TRP A 74 0.94 24.26 -1.83
C TRP A 74 1.09 23.46 -3.11
N PHE A 75 2.30 23.45 -3.65
CA PHE A 75 2.68 22.64 -4.81
C PHE A 75 3.98 21.91 -4.56
N VAL A 76 4.15 20.74 -5.17
CA VAL A 76 5.39 19.97 -5.14
C VAL A 76 5.81 19.61 -6.56
N ALA A 77 7.08 19.80 -6.87
CA ALA A 77 7.67 19.50 -8.16
C ALA A 77 9.01 18.78 -8.01
N GLU A 78 9.40 18.06 -9.04
CA GLU A 78 10.74 17.51 -9.18
C GLU A 78 11.69 18.60 -9.74
N SER A 79 12.97 18.56 -9.35
CA SER A 79 13.93 19.64 -9.65
C SER A 79 14.82 19.41 -10.87
N GLY A 80 14.78 18.24 -11.50
CA GLY A 80 15.56 17.85 -12.68
C GLY A 80 17.00 17.41 -12.38
N ASP A 81 17.39 17.31 -11.11
CA ASP A 81 18.77 17.04 -10.68
C ASP A 81 18.95 15.71 -9.92
N ASN A 82 17.88 14.94 -9.81
CA ASN A 82 17.81 13.66 -9.10
C ASN A 82 18.22 13.70 -7.61
N ALA A 83 18.26 14.88 -6.99
CA ALA A 83 18.70 15.05 -5.60
C ALA A 83 17.85 16.05 -4.79
N HIS A 84 16.97 16.80 -5.46
CA HIS A 84 16.09 17.76 -4.81
C HIS A 84 14.65 17.65 -5.29
N ILE A 85 13.74 18.16 -4.46
CA ILE A 85 12.37 18.51 -4.84
C ILE A 85 12.14 19.99 -4.54
N LEU A 86 11.17 20.58 -5.25
CA LEU A 86 10.75 21.95 -5.07
C LEU A 86 9.37 21.99 -4.42
N VAL A 87 9.25 22.69 -3.29
CA VAL A 87 7.98 22.98 -2.63
C VAL A 87 7.65 24.46 -2.82
N VAL A 88 6.46 24.76 -3.34
CA VAL A 88 6.04 26.12 -3.67
C VAL A 88 4.83 26.50 -2.82
N LYS A 89 4.94 27.61 -2.10
CA LYS A 89 3.83 28.26 -1.41
C LYS A 89 3.22 29.33 -2.31
N MET A 90 1.92 29.27 -2.55
CA MET A 90 1.17 30.32 -3.24
C MET A 90 0.24 31.03 -2.25
N THR A 91 0.41 32.33 -2.08
CA THR A 91 -0.54 33.18 -1.35
C THR A 91 -1.29 34.09 -2.33
N ASN A 92 -2.41 34.65 -1.89
CA ASN A 92 -3.35 35.38 -2.74
C ASN A 92 -3.80 34.52 -3.94
N VAL A 93 -4.24 33.28 -3.66
CA VAL A 93 -4.52 32.23 -4.65
C VAL A 93 -5.56 32.67 -5.68
N LEU A 94 -6.60 33.40 -5.25
CA LEU A 94 -7.67 33.93 -6.08
C LEU A 94 -7.40 35.39 -6.50
N SER A 95 -6.27 35.63 -7.15
CA SER A 95 -5.84 36.96 -7.58
C SER A 95 -5.09 36.93 -8.91
N ASN A 96 -5.09 38.05 -9.63
CA ASN A 96 -4.23 38.29 -10.79
C ASN A 96 -2.76 38.56 -10.41
N SER A 97 -2.47 38.66 -9.11
CA SER A 97 -1.11 38.88 -8.59
C SER A 97 -0.82 37.95 -7.41
N PRO A 98 -0.83 36.63 -7.61
CA PRO A 98 -0.46 35.68 -6.57
C PRO A 98 1.05 35.78 -6.28
N VAL A 99 1.43 35.48 -5.04
CA VAL A 99 2.84 35.45 -4.61
C VAL A 99 3.29 34.01 -4.47
N LEU A 100 4.37 33.65 -5.15
CA LEU A 100 4.96 32.31 -5.12
C LEU A 100 6.30 32.34 -4.38
N MET A 101 6.45 31.47 -3.39
CA MET A 101 7.66 31.32 -2.60
C MET A 101 8.19 29.90 -2.75
N ASN A 102 9.43 29.78 -3.20
CA ASN A 102 10.07 28.53 -3.58
C ASN A 102 10.97 28.05 -2.44
N THR A 103 10.90 26.77 -2.09
CA THR A 103 11.82 26.11 -1.17
C THR A 103 12.33 24.82 -1.80
N SER A 104 13.64 24.76 -2.03
CA SER A 104 14.31 23.53 -2.49
C SER A 104 14.65 22.67 -1.28
N LEU A 105 14.25 21.40 -1.33
CA LEU A 105 14.53 20.41 -0.28
C LEU A 105 15.46 19.34 -0.85
N SER A 106 16.58 19.09 -0.19
CA SER A 106 17.44 17.94 -0.50
C SER A 106 16.76 16.65 -0.09
N VAL A 107 16.76 15.67 -1.00
CA VAL A 107 16.14 14.35 -0.81
C VAL A 107 17.17 13.25 -1.01
N THR A 108 16.81 12.00 -0.71
CA THR A 108 17.65 10.85 -1.04
C THR A 108 17.85 10.79 -2.55
N PRO A 109 19.10 10.85 -3.05
CA PRO A 109 19.35 10.87 -4.49
C PRO A 109 18.86 9.62 -5.19
N TYR A 110 18.41 9.77 -6.42
CA TYR A 110 17.86 8.69 -7.24
C TYR A 110 18.44 8.68 -8.65
N LEU A 111 18.05 7.68 -9.43
CA LEU A 111 18.43 7.52 -10.82
C LEU A 111 17.24 7.81 -11.74
N THR A 112 17.53 7.94 -13.03
CA THR A 112 16.49 7.92 -14.07
C THR A 112 15.67 6.65 -13.96
N VAL A 113 14.34 6.80 -14.06
CA VAL A 113 13.37 5.71 -14.06
C VAL A 113 13.66 4.74 -15.22
N ALA A 114 13.62 3.44 -14.95
CA ALA A 114 13.73 2.43 -16.00
C ALA A 114 12.38 2.24 -16.71
N ASN A 115 12.38 1.63 -17.89
CA ASN A 115 11.11 1.26 -18.52
C ASN A 115 10.56 0.02 -17.81
N PRO A 116 9.32 0.04 -17.31
CA PRO A 116 8.72 -1.15 -16.74
C PRO A 116 8.59 -2.26 -17.77
N LEU A 117 8.85 -3.48 -17.33
CA LEU A 117 8.80 -4.67 -18.16
C LEU A 117 7.70 -5.62 -17.70
N ASN A 118 7.14 -6.34 -18.67
CA ASN A 118 6.35 -7.54 -18.45
C ASN A 118 7.26 -8.71 -18.04
N PRO A 119 6.69 -9.81 -17.49
CA PRO A 119 7.46 -11.01 -17.14
C PRO A 119 8.30 -11.62 -18.26
N ASP A 120 7.87 -11.47 -19.51
CA ASP A 120 8.59 -11.94 -20.70
C ASP A 120 9.72 -10.99 -21.16
N GLY A 121 9.92 -9.87 -20.45
CA GLY A 121 10.92 -8.85 -20.74
C GLY A 121 10.48 -7.82 -21.77
N THR A 122 9.25 -7.89 -22.29
CA THR A 122 8.72 -6.85 -23.18
C THR A 122 8.45 -5.56 -22.41
N VAL A 123 8.72 -4.42 -23.05
CA VAL A 123 8.48 -3.09 -22.45
C VAL A 123 6.98 -2.83 -22.37
N ILE A 124 6.50 -2.52 -21.16
CA ILE A 124 5.12 -2.07 -20.91
C ILE A 124 4.95 -0.66 -21.48
N THR A 125 5.86 0.24 -21.11
CA THR A 125 5.86 1.60 -21.63
C THR A 125 7.24 2.26 -21.59
N SER A 126 7.45 3.21 -22.50
CA SER A 126 8.60 4.11 -22.50
C SER A 126 8.21 5.55 -22.14
N THR A 127 6.95 5.80 -21.75
CA THR A 127 6.45 7.13 -21.40
C THR A 127 6.33 7.26 -19.88
N ILE A 128 7.47 7.18 -19.21
CA ILE A 128 7.59 7.28 -17.76
C ILE A 128 8.78 8.17 -17.39
N ASP A 129 8.66 8.89 -16.27
CA ASP A 129 9.69 9.78 -15.74
C ASP A 129 9.51 9.96 -14.22
N SER A 130 10.36 10.79 -13.61
CA SER A 130 10.41 11.03 -12.17
C SER A 130 9.57 12.22 -11.70
N ARG A 131 8.63 12.75 -12.50
CA ARG A 131 7.82 13.89 -12.07
C ARG A 131 6.97 13.51 -10.85
N ILE A 132 6.73 14.48 -9.95
CA ILE A 132 5.77 14.29 -8.84
C ILE A 132 4.40 13.91 -9.40
N LEU A 133 3.79 12.86 -8.86
CA LEU A 133 2.51 12.32 -9.37
C LEU A 133 1.32 12.68 -8.48
N LYS A 134 1.52 12.76 -7.17
CA LYS A 134 0.48 13.13 -6.20
C LYS A 134 1.11 13.86 -5.02
N ALA A 135 0.38 14.84 -4.50
CA ALA A 135 0.65 15.47 -3.21
C ALA A 135 -0.67 15.71 -2.47
N ALA A 136 -0.65 15.56 -1.15
CA ALA A 136 -1.76 15.84 -0.26
C ALA A 136 -1.27 16.44 1.06
N GLU A 137 -2.14 17.07 1.81
CA GLU A 137 -1.79 17.74 3.06
C GLU A 137 -2.90 17.61 4.09
N ALA A 138 -2.48 17.34 5.32
CA ALA A 138 -3.29 17.42 6.52
C ALA A 138 -2.39 17.77 7.70
N ASN A 139 -2.89 18.54 8.65
CA ASN A 139 -2.21 18.93 9.89
C ASN A 139 -0.83 19.58 9.64
N ASN A 140 -0.75 20.50 8.68
CA ASN A 140 0.50 21.15 8.26
C ASN A 140 1.58 20.17 7.77
N THR A 141 1.18 19.01 7.27
CA THR A 141 2.08 17.97 6.76
C THR A 141 1.72 17.63 5.33
N ILE A 142 2.57 18.04 4.39
CA ILE A 142 2.46 17.64 3.00
C ILE A 142 3.08 16.25 2.83
N VAL A 143 2.37 15.35 2.17
CA VAL A 143 2.91 14.11 1.61
C VAL A 143 2.98 14.22 0.09
N ALA A 144 4.04 13.70 -0.51
CA ALA A 144 4.20 13.68 -1.96
C ALA A 144 4.94 12.42 -2.41
N THR A 145 4.70 11.98 -3.65
CA THR A 145 5.35 10.79 -4.21
C THR A 145 5.60 10.87 -5.71
N HIS A 146 6.60 10.11 -6.16
CA HIS A 146 6.93 9.86 -7.56
C HIS A 146 7.65 8.51 -7.72
N THR A 147 7.69 8.04 -8.95
CA THR A 147 8.56 6.93 -9.37
C THR A 147 10.00 7.42 -9.47
N VAL A 148 10.95 6.62 -9.00
CA VAL A 148 12.38 6.89 -9.13
C VAL A 148 13.16 5.62 -9.48
N GLY A 149 14.24 5.78 -10.25
CA GLY A 149 15.20 4.70 -10.45
C GLY A 149 16.04 4.43 -9.21
N VAL A 150 16.19 3.16 -8.86
CA VAL A 150 17.09 2.69 -7.78
C VAL A 150 18.30 1.98 -8.36
N SER A 151 18.11 1.26 -9.46
CA SER A 151 19.18 0.69 -10.29
C SER A 151 18.74 0.64 -11.74
N THR A 152 19.57 0.10 -12.64
CA THR A 152 19.19 -0.11 -14.04
C THR A 152 18.07 -1.15 -14.24
N THR A 153 17.73 -1.91 -13.20
CA THR A 153 16.74 -2.99 -13.22
C THR A 153 15.73 -2.88 -12.09
N GLN A 154 15.60 -1.70 -11.47
CA GLN A 154 14.69 -1.52 -10.34
C GLN A 154 14.26 -0.07 -10.21
N ASP A 155 12.95 0.12 -10.14
CA ASP A 155 12.30 1.38 -9.77
C ASP A 155 11.63 1.27 -8.39
N ALA A 156 11.33 2.41 -7.79
CA ALA A 156 10.68 2.53 -6.49
C ALA A 156 9.71 3.73 -6.46
N ALA A 157 8.66 3.63 -5.63
CA ALA A 157 7.91 4.79 -5.20
C ALA A 157 8.70 5.49 -4.09
N GLN A 158 9.28 6.65 -4.38
CA GLN A 158 9.88 7.51 -3.36
C GLN A 158 8.83 8.47 -2.83
N TRP A 159 8.77 8.63 -1.51
CA TRP A 159 7.80 9.48 -0.84
C TRP A 159 8.45 10.42 0.16
N TYR A 160 7.75 11.52 0.41
CA TYR A 160 8.20 12.61 1.27
C TYR A 160 7.13 12.95 2.27
N ARG A 161 7.54 13.26 3.51
CA ARG A 161 6.74 13.96 4.50
C ARG A 161 7.39 15.31 4.77
N ILE A 162 6.67 16.39 4.52
CA ILE A 162 7.19 17.75 4.52
C ILE A 162 6.37 18.56 5.52
N ASP A 163 7.02 19.07 6.56
CA ASP A 163 6.41 19.95 7.55
C ASP A 163 6.34 21.38 7.00
N VAL A 164 5.14 21.96 7.02
CA VAL A 164 4.88 23.34 6.59
C VAL A 164 4.32 24.23 7.70
N SER A 165 4.31 23.75 8.96
CA SER A 165 3.71 24.44 10.12
C SER A 165 4.32 25.82 10.40
N SER A 166 5.61 26.00 10.10
CA SER A 166 6.30 27.30 10.23
C SER A 166 6.02 28.28 9.08
N GLY A 167 5.35 27.82 8.03
CA GLY A 167 5.22 28.51 6.75
C GLY A 167 6.40 28.37 5.80
N THR A 168 7.55 27.84 6.27
CA THR A 168 8.71 27.44 5.45
C THR A 168 8.78 25.91 5.43
N PRO A 169 8.72 25.25 4.25
CA PRO A 169 8.82 23.80 4.14
C PRO A 169 10.11 23.22 4.71
N VAL A 170 10.00 22.12 5.45
CA VAL A 170 11.12 21.31 5.96
C VAL A 170 10.86 19.84 5.67
N LEU A 171 11.84 19.12 5.12
CA LEU A 171 11.72 17.67 4.94
C LEU A 171 11.77 16.97 6.31
N ALA A 172 10.64 16.39 6.73
CA ALA A 172 10.49 15.75 8.03
C ALA A 172 10.79 14.24 7.99
N ASP A 173 10.49 13.58 6.88
CA ASP A 173 10.75 12.16 6.65
C ASP A 173 10.73 11.84 5.15
N GLN A 174 11.37 10.75 4.76
CA GLN A 174 11.32 10.25 3.39
C GLN A 174 11.67 8.77 3.36
N GLY A 175 11.15 8.05 2.37
CA GLY A 175 11.45 6.62 2.20
C GLY A 175 11.14 6.13 0.80
N ARG A 176 11.35 4.82 0.60
CA ARG A 176 11.10 4.14 -0.66
C ARG A 176 10.26 2.89 -0.44
N VAL A 177 9.31 2.67 -1.32
CA VAL A 177 8.63 1.38 -1.50
C VAL A 177 9.20 0.74 -2.76
N ALA A 178 9.82 -0.42 -2.61
CA ALA A 178 10.45 -1.16 -3.70
C ALA A 178 10.26 -2.67 -3.50
N ALA A 179 10.20 -3.43 -4.59
CA ALA A 179 9.92 -4.88 -4.54
C ALA A 179 11.15 -5.78 -4.78
N GLY A 180 12.33 -5.18 -5.02
CA GLY A 180 13.60 -5.89 -5.16
C GLY A 180 14.22 -5.75 -6.54
N ASN A 181 15.23 -6.56 -6.82
CA ASN A 181 15.88 -6.52 -8.13
C ASN A 181 14.93 -7.06 -9.21
N LYS A 182 14.92 -6.44 -10.40
CA LYS A 182 14.08 -6.79 -11.56
C LYS A 182 12.58 -6.50 -11.40
N THR A 183 12.23 -5.62 -10.45
CA THR A 183 10.85 -5.16 -10.24
C THR A 183 10.74 -3.66 -10.48
N TYR A 184 9.60 -3.22 -10.98
CA TYR A 184 9.30 -1.85 -11.35
C TYR A 184 8.10 -1.39 -10.54
N VAL A 185 8.27 -0.37 -9.69
CA VAL A 185 7.21 0.21 -8.87
C VAL A 185 6.87 1.58 -9.43
N ASP A 186 5.72 1.66 -10.08
CA ASP A 186 5.35 2.78 -10.94
C ASP A 186 4.01 3.40 -10.59
N TYR A 187 3.80 4.60 -11.12
CA TYR A 187 2.56 5.34 -10.97
C TYR A 187 2.05 5.46 -9.53
N PRO A 188 2.90 5.78 -8.53
CA PRO A 188 2.44 5.91 -7.16
C PRO A 188 1.51 7.11 -6.99
N ALA A 189 0.52 6.94 -6.13
CA ALA A 189 -0.31 8.01 -5.61
C ALA A 189 -0.39 7.88 -4.09
N ILE A 190 -0.34 9.01 -3.39
CA ILE A 190 -0.24 9.09 -1.92
C ILE A 190 -1.28 10.04 -1.35
N ASP A 191 -1.77 9.74 -0.15
CA ASP A 191 -2.65 10.63 0.59
C ASP A 191 -2.38 10.57 2.10
N ILE A 192 -2.82 11.57 2.85
CA ILE A 192 -2.70 11.66 4.31
C ILE A 192 -4.05 12.03 4.93
N ASN A 193 -4.47 11.28 5.95
CA ASN A 193 -5.72 11.54 6.64
C ASN A 193 -5.52 12.46 7.87
N ALA A 194 -6.64 12.88 8.48
CA ALA A 194 -6.64 13.76 9.66
C ALA A 194 -5.94 13.16 10.89
N TYR A 195 -5.69 11.84 10.92
CA TYR A 195 -4.97 11.15 11.99
C TYR A 195 -3.45 11.08 11.74
N GLY A 196 -2.98 11.58 10.60
CA GLY A 196 -1.57 11.51 10.20
C GLY A 196 -1.16 10.15 9.62
N ASN A 197 -2.10 9.23 9.38
CA ASN A 197 -1.81 8.03 8.61
C ASN A 197 -1.67 8.41 7.14
N ILE A 198 -0.74 7.75 6.46
CA ILE A 198 -0.43 8.00 5.06
C ILE A 198 -0.77 6.73 4.29
N GLY A 199 -1.62 6.83 3.27
CA GLY A 199 -1.95 5.75 2.35
C GLY A 199 -1.23 5.94 1.02
N MET A 200 -0.87 4.85 0.35
CA MET A 200 -0.27 4.87 -0.97
C MET A 200 -0.81 3.71 -1.81
N THR A 201 -1.09 3.97 -3.08
CA THR A 201 -1.30 2.95 -4.10
C THR A 201 -0.24 3.09 -5.18
N PHE A 202 0.11 2.01 -5.84
CA PHE A 202 1.07 1.99 -6.93
C PHE A 202 0.86 0.75 -7.83
N MET A 203 1.49 0.78 -8.98
CA MET A 203 1.59 -0.36 -9.88
C MET A 203 2.92 -1.07 -9.68
N GLN A 204 2.91 -2.40 -9.76
CA GLN A 204 4.14 -3.19 -9.76
C GLN A 204 4.12 -4.19 -10.91
N SER A 205 5.25 -4.34 -11.59
CA SER A 205 5.53 -5.45 -12.49
C SER A 205 6.98 -5.90 -12.35
N GLY A 206 7.36 -6.99 -13.01
CA GLY A 206 8.73 -7.46 -12.94
C GLY A 206 9.07 -8.59 -13.89
N THR A 207 10.36 -8.92 -13.88
CA THR A 207 10.96 -10.08 -14.58
C THR A 207 11.65 -11.03 -13.60
N ASP A 208 11.39 -10.86 -12.31
CA ASP A 208 11.85 -11.71 -11.21
C ASP A 208 11.05 -13.01 -11.11
N SER A 209 9.77 -13.01 -11.54
CA SER A 209 8.92 -14.19 -11.65
C SER A 209 8.16 -14.25 -12.98
N SER A 210 7.68 -15.43 -13.38
CA SER A 210 6.88 -15.60 -14.60
C SER A 210 5.46 -15.02 -14.52
N ASN A 211 5.03 -14.63 -13.32
CA ASN A 211 3.66 -14.17 -13.04
C ASN A 211 3.62 -12.73 -12.52
N ASP A 212 4.73 -11.98 -12.52
CA ASP A 212 4.79 -10.59 -12.03
C ASP A 212 4.26 -9.60 -13.09
N PHE A 213 3.01 -9.83 -13.50
CA PHE A 213 2.29 -8.95 -14.40
C PHE A 213 1.94 -7.64 -13.69
N MET A 214 1.73 -6.58 -14.46
CA MET A 214 1.36 -5.27 -13.91
C MET A 214 0.10 -5.36 -13.06
N SER A 215 0.29 -5.18 -11.75
CA SER A 215 -0.70 -5.39 -10.69
C SER A 215 -0.81 -4.18 -9.79
N MET A 216 -1.99 -3.97 -9.22
CA MET A 216 -2.24 -2.91 -8.24
C MET A 216 -1.81 -3.34 -6.84
N TRP A 217 -1.07 -2.47 -6.16
CA TRP A 217 -0.63 -2.67 -4.78
C TRP A 217 -1.00 -1.46 -3.93
N VAL A 218 -1.29 -1.72 -2.66
CA VAL A 218 -1.50 -0.68 -1.65
C VAL A 218 -0.53 -0.86 -0.50
N THR A 219 -0.15 0.24 0.12
CA THR A 219 0.58 0.25 1.38
C THR A 219 0.17 1.49 2.17
N ALA A 220 0.44 1.49 3.46
CA ALA A 220 0.16 2.59 4.33
C ALA A 220 1.27 2.75 5.36
N ARG A 221 1.20 3.82 6.14
CA ARG A 221 1.94 3.97 7.38
C ARG A 221 1.16 4.77 8.39
N SER A 222 1.45 4.48 9.64
CA SER A 222 1.02 5.20 10.83
C SER A 222 2.16 6.04 11.41
N LEU A 223 1.83 6.90 12.37
CA LEU A 223 2.82 7.69 13.11
C LEU A 223 3.75 6.82 13.98
N SER A 224 3.37 5.57 14.30
CA SER A 224 4.20 4.63 15.06
C SER A 224 5.19 3.83 14.21
N ASP A 225 5.06 3.87 12.88
CA ASP A 225 5.98 3.16 12.00
C ASP A 225 7.36 3.83 11.98
N ALA A 226 8.41 3.03 11.82
CA ALA A 226 9.79 3.52 11.79
C ALA A 226 9.99 4.57 10.68
N ALA A 227 10.83 5.57 10.97
CA ALA A 227 11.19 6.60 10.00
C ALA A 227 11.73 5.97 8.70
N GLY A 228 11.38 6.58 7.57
CA GLY A 228 11.76 6.11 6.24
C GLY A 228 11.12 4.81 5.76
N THR A 229 10.11 4.29 6.46
CA THR A 229 9.40 3.07 6.06
C THR A 229 7.92 3.30 5.77
N MET A 230 7.38 2.53 4.82
CA MET A 230 5.95 2.20 4.74
C MET A 230 5.78 0.76 5.26
N GLN A 231 4.55 0.39 5.59
CA GLN A 231 4.22 -1.00 5.91
C GLN A 231 4.45 -1.91 4.70
N THR A 232 4.48 -3.22 4.94
CA THR A 232 4.60 -4.20 3.87
C THR A 232 3.48 -4.00 2.85
N PRO A 233 3.80 -3.78 1.57
CA PRO A 233 2.78 -3.65 0.55
C PRO A 233 1.92 -4.90 0.41
N VAL A 234 0.66 -4.68 0.07
CA VAL A 234 -0.35 -5.72 -0.14
C VAL A 234 -0.87 -5.60 -1.56
N GLU A 235 -0.79 -6.70 -2.30
CA GLU A 235 -1.40 -6.80 -3.62
C GLU A 235 -2.92 -6.74 -3.48
N VAL A 236 -3.58 -5.93 -4.30
CA VAL A 236 -5.04 -5.85 -4.33
C VAL A 236 -5.55 -7.02 -5.16
N PRO A 237 -6.29 -8.00 -4.59
CA PRO A 237 -6.66 -9.22 -5.33
C PRO A 237 -7.49 -8.96 -6.60
N ALA A 238 -8.33 -7.91 -6.58
CA ALA A 238 -9.11 -7.50 -7.75
C ALA A 238 -8.28 -6.78 -8.82
N GLY A 239 -7.06 -6.37 -8.49
CA GLY A 239 -6.10 -5.72 -9.38
C GLY A 239 -4.85 -6.58 -9.65
N THR A 240 -4.91 -7.88 -9.39
CA THR A 240 -3.87 -8.84 -9.77
C THR A 240 -3.79 -8.93 -11.29
N GLY A 241 -2.62 -8.64 -11.85
CA GLY A 241 -2.32 -8.76 -13.26
C GLY A 241 -2.42 -10.20 -13.75
N GLN A 242 -3.00 -10.40 -14.93
CA GLN A 242 -3.34 -11.73 -15.45
C GLN A 242 -2.65 -12.06 -16.80
N ALA A 243 -2.06 -11.06 -17.46
CA ALA A 243 -1.39 -11.23 -18.74
C ALA A 243 -0.35 -10.13 -18.99
N THR A 244 0.49 -10.35 -20.00
CA THR A 244 1.39 -9.32 -20.56
C THR A 244 0.55 -8.09 -20.95
N TYR A 245 0.94 -6.93 -20.44
CA TYR A 245 0.27 -5.68 -20.76
C TYR A 245 0.50 -5.32 -22.24
N ALA A 246 -0.60 -5.12 -22.96
CA ALA A 246 -0.66 -4.88 -24.39
C ALA A 246 -1.73 -3.82 -24.70
N ASP A 247 -1.38 -2.56 -24.45
CA ASP A 247 -2.22 -1.40 -24.76
C ASP A 247 -1.63 -0.53 -25.87
N PHE A 248 -2.51 0.22 -26.56
CA PHE A 248 -2.33 1.05 -27.77
C PHE A 248 -0.91 1.63 -28.04
N GLY A 249 0.07 0.78 -28.37
CA GLY A 249 1.42 1.20 -28.74
C GLY A 249 2.37 1.54 -27.58
N GLN A 250 2.45 0.67 -26.55
CA GLN A 250 3.37 0.80 -25.39
C GLN A 250 3.10 2.05 -24.52
N ARG A 251 1.82 2.39 -24.34
CA ARG A 251 1.38 3.35 -23.32
C ARG A 251 0.81 2.55 -22.16
N ALA A 252 1.40 2.66 -20.97
CA ALA A 252 0.73 2.18 -19.78
C ALA A 252 -0.46 3.09 -19.46
N GLY A 253 -1.46 2.50 -18.81
CA GLY A 253 -2.71 3.12 -18.41
C GLY A 253 -2.56 4.46 -17.67
N ASP A 254 -3.69 5.14 -17.43
CA ASP A 254 -3.66 6.41 -16.71
C ASP A 254 -3.36 6.19 -15.21
N LEU A 255 -2.52 7.09 -14.66
CA LEU A 255 -1.91 7.07 -13.32
C LEU A 255 -2.82 6.52 -12.20
N SER A 256 -2.25 5.91 -11.17
CA SER A 256 -3.01 5.55 -9.97
C SER A 256 -3.64 6.77 -9.28
N GLY A 257 -4.78 6.55 -8.64
CA GLY A 257 -5.50 7.53 -7.83
C GLY A 257 -5.74 7.02 -6.41
N ILE A 258 -5.69 7.93 -5.45
CA ILE A 258 -6.05 7.67 -4.05
C ILE A 258 -6.68 8.92 -3.45
N ASN A 259 -7.69 8.74 -2.59
CA ASN A 259 -8.27 9.79 -1.75
C ASN A 259 -8.63 9.24 -0.37
N VAL A 260 -8.56 10.10 0.65
CA VAL A 260 -9.10 9.82 1.99
C VAL A 260 -10.62 9.81 1.98
N ASP A 261 -11.22 8.81 2.62
CA ASP A 261 -12.62 8.84 3.04
C ASP A 261 -12.73 9.70 4.30
N GLN A 262 -13.31 10.90 4.18
CA GLN A 262 -13.40 11.82 5.31
C GLN A 262 -14.34 11.34 6.43
N SER A 263 -15.18 10.33 6.16
CA SER A 263 -16.13 9.84 7.16
C SER A 263 -15.48 8.96 8.22
N ASP A 264 -14.44 8.21 7.86
CA ASP A 264 -13.76 7.25 8.75
C ASP A 264 -12.22 7.32 8.69
N GLY A 265 -11.65 8.08 7.76
CA GLY A 265 -10.22 8.22 7.55
C GLY A 265 -9.56 7.05 6.81
N THR A 266 -10.32 6.13 6.25
CA THR A 266 -9.80 5.09 5.34
C THR A 266 -9.35 5.72 4.02
N PHE A 267 -8.73 4.92 3.16
CA PHE A 267 -8.26 5.33 1.84
C PHE A 267 -8.99 4.55 0.76
N TRP A 268 -9.51 5.26 -0.24
CA TRP A 268 -10.00 4.67 -1.48
C TRP A 268 -8.95 4.87 -2.57
N ALA A 269 -8.42 3.77 -3.09
CA ALA A 269 -7.48 3.75 -4.21
C ALA A 269 -8.10 3.13 -5.45
N ALA A 270 -7.65 3.59 -6.62
CA ALA A 270 -7.98 3.03 -7.91
C ALA A 270 -6.74 3.03 -8.81
N SER A 271 -6.53 1.93 -9.54
CA SER A 271 -5.43 1.80 -10.50
C SER A 271 -5.83 0.91 -11.68
N GLU A 272 -5.12 1.05 -12.79
CA GLU A 272 -5.29 0.25 -13.99
C GLU A 272 -4.31 -0.92 -14.03
N PHE A 273 -4.80 -2.15 -14.15
CA PHE A 273 -4.00 -3.39 -14.15
C PHE A 273 -4.18 -4.19 -15.46
N ALA A 274 -3.29 -5.14 -15.74
CA ALA A 274 -3.38 -5.98 -16.93
C ALA A 274 -4.38 -7.15 -16.76
N ASN A 275 -5.45 -7.17 -17.54
CA ASN A 275 -6.42 -8.27 -17.60
C ASN A 275 -6.14 -9.22 -18.80
N THR A 276 -7.05 -10.17 -19.04
CA THR A 276 -6.88 -11.22 -20.07
C THR A 276 -7.42 -10.87 -21.46
N GLU A 277 -7.89 -9.64 -21.69
CA GLU A 277 -8.36 -9.24 -23.03
C GLU A 277 -7.21 -9.28 -24.05
N ALA A 278 -7.52 -9.47 -25.33
CA ALA A 278 -6.50 -9.67 -26.37
C ALA A 278 -5.82 -8.36 -26.81
N THR A 279 -6.48 -7.22 -26.63
CA THR A 279 -6.00 -5.88 -27.02
C THR A 279 -6.57 -4.85 -26.06
N ALA A 280 -5.80 -3.82 -25.72
CA ALA A 280 -6.23 -2.82 -24.73
C ALA A 280 -6.66 -3.49 -23.42
N ASN A 281 -5.80 -4.40 -22.94
CA ASN A 281 -6.10 -5.35 -21.88
C ASN A 281 -5.93 -4.73 -20.49
N TRP A 282 -6.37 -3.50 -20.31
CA TRP A 282 -6.40 -2.86 -19.01
C TRP A 282 -7.76 -3.09 -18.35
N GLY A 283 -7.76 -3.22 -17.02
CA GLY A 283 -8.93 -3.20 -16.16
C GLY A 283 -8.72 -2.22 -15.02
N THR A 284 -9.79 -1.77 -14.36
CA THR A 284 -9.69 -0.90 -13.17
C THR A 284 -9.97 -1.71 -11.92
N ALA A 285 -9.06 -1.65 -10.95
CA ALA A 285 -9.29 -2.15 -9.60
C ALA A 285 -9.53 -0.99 -8.65
N ILE A 286 -10.40 -1.19 -7.66
CA ILE A 286 -10.69 -0.24 -6.59
C ILE A 286 -10.51 -0.97 -5.26
N ALA A 287 -9.83 -0.32 -4.32
CA ALA A 287 -9.60 -0.86 -2.98
C ALA A 287 -9.92 0.19 -1.91
N ASN A 288 -10.59 -0.24 -0.84
CA ASN A 288 -10.65 0.50 0.41
C ASN A 288 -9.68 -0.14 1.41
N PHE A 289 -8.84 0.66 2.06
CA PHE A 289 -7.85 0.17 3.00
C PHE A 289 -7.52 1.21 4.08
N THR A 290 -6.84 0.77 5.14
CA THR A 290 -6.29 1.64 6.19
C THR A 290 -4.89 1.17 6.56
N SER A 291 -4.19 1.96 7.39
CA SER A 291 -2.91 1.57 7.97
C SER A 291 -3.11 0.36 8.89
N ALA A 292 -2.39 -0.72 8.60
CA ALA A 292 -2.43 -1.92 9.42
C ALA A 292 -1.85 -1.61 10.80
N LYS A 293 -2.59 -1.87 11.86
CA LYS A 293 -2.10 -1.78 13.24
C LYS A 293 -1.85 -3.16 13.82
N THR A 294 -1.28 -3.19 15.02
CA THR A 294 -1.14 -4.43 15.80
C THR A 294 -2.25 -4.47 16.83
N ASP A 295 -3.17 -5.40 16.68
CA ASP A 295 -4.24 -5.63 17.64
C ASP A 295 -3.87 -6.79 18.55
N THR A 296 -3.89 -6.55 19.86
CA THR A 296 -3.55 -7.56 20.86
C THR A 296 -4.81 -8.05 21.55
N TRP A 297 -5.05 -9.35 21.48
CA TRP A 297 -6.18 -9.99 22.12
C TRP A 297 -6.05 -9.90 23.64
N SER A 298 -7.08 -9.33 24.29
CA SER A 298 -7.21 -9.30 25.74
C SER A 298 -8.21 -10.36 26.24
N GLY A 299 -9.21 -10.71 25.41
CA GLY A 299 -10.35 -11.53 25.81
C GLY A 299 -11.24 -10.86 26.88
N GLY A 300 -11.16 -9.53 27.01
CA GLY A 300 -11.83 -8.78 28.08
C GLY A 300 -13.33 -8.53 27.89
N GLY A 301 -13.90 -8.87 26.73
CA GLY A 301 -15.31 -8.67 26.42
C GLY A 301 -16.22 -9.73 27.01
N SER A 302 -17.53 -9.55 26.82
CA SER A 302 -18.57 -10.50 27.29
C SER A 302 -18.77 -11.70 26.36
N ASP A 303 -18.09 -11.72 25.22
CA ASP A 303 -18.05 -12.82 24.26
C ASP A 303 -16.60 -13.10 23.84
N SER A 304 -16.39 -14.02 22.90
CA SER A 304 -15.07 -14.40 22.40
C SER A 304 -14.86 -14.04 20.92
N ASN A 305 -15.63 -13.08 20.39
CA ASN A 305 -15.64 -12.73 18.98
C ASN A 305 -14.52 -11.74 18.60
N TRP A 306 -13.86 -11.97 17.46
CA TRP A 306 -12.79 -11.09 16.97
C TRP A 306 -13.29 -9.68 16.56
N MET A 307 -14.53 -9.52 16.12
CA MET A 307 -15.10 -8.19 15.80
C MET A 307 -15.57 -7.41 17.05
N THR A 308 -15.59 -8.02 18.23
CA THR A 308 -16.03 -7.35 19.46
C THR A 308 -14.88 -6.54 20.04
N ALA A 309 -14.99 -5.21 19.98
CA ALA A 309 -13.91 -4.29 20.36
C ALA A 309 -13.37 -4.51 21.78
N ALA A 310 -14.25 -4.86 22.75
CA ALA A 310 -13.86 -5.13 24.14
C ALA A 310 -12.94 -6.35 24.33
N ASN A 311 -12.82 -7.23 23.33
CA ASN A 311 -11.90 -8.36 23.38
C ASN A 311 -10.45 -8.02 23.00
N TRP A 312 -10.19 -6.78 22.64
CA TRP A 312 -8.88 -6.30 22.21
C TRP A 312 -8.37 -5.23 23.16
N VAL A 313 -7.06 -5.21 23.38
CA VAL A 313 -6.39 -4.17 24.16
C VAL A 313 -6.73 -2.80 23.55
N GLY A 314 -7.14 -1.85 24.38
CA GLY A 314 -7.58 -0.53 23.94
C GLY A 314 -9.06 -0.44 23.55
N ASN A 315 -9.82 -1.53 23.64
CA ASN A 315 -11.24 -1.59 23.29
C ASN A 315 -11.53 -1.17 21.83
N VAL A 316 -10.67 -1.58 20.89
CA VAL A 316 -10.83 -1.33 19.46
C VAL A 316 -10.66 -2.65 18.72
N ALA A 317 -11.66 -3.05 17.93
CA ALA A 317 -11.56 -4.26 17.11
C ALA A 317 -10.53 -4.09 15.98
N PRO A 318 -9.92 -5.19 15.51
CA PRO A 318 -9.13 -5.18 14.29
C PRO A 318 -9.97 -4.84 13.07
N VAL A 319 -9.30 -4.49 11.99
CA VAL A 319 -9.84 -4.39 10.64
C VAL A 319 -8.98 -5.22 9.68
N ALA A 320 -9.44 -5.35 8.43
CA ALA A 320 -8.68 -6.06 7.41
C ALA A 320 -7.30 -5.40 7.21
N GLY A 321 -6.26 -6.22 7.11
CA GLY A 321 -4.87 -5.79 7.00
C GLY A 321 -4.11 -5.76 8.32
N ASP A 322 -4.78 -5.77 9.48
CA ASP A 322 -4.10 -5.68 10.77
C ASP A 322 -3.24 -6.92 11.09
N LYS A 323 -2.31 -6.74 12.03
CA LYS A 323 -1.52 -7.80 12.67
C LYS A 323 -2.22 -8.22 13.96
N LEU A 324 -2.58 -9.48 14.08
CA LEU A 324 -3.26 -10.00 15.26
C LEU A 324 -2.25 -10.65 16.20
N VAL A 325 -2.25 -10.26 17.47
CA VAL A 325 -1.39 -10.84 18.51
C VAL A 325 -2.25 -11.53 19.56
N PHE A 326 -1.99 -12.81 19.80
CA PHE A 326 -2.63 -13.62 20.84
C PHE A 326 -1.60 -13.91 21.94
N PRO A 327 -1.51 -13.04 22.96
CA PRO A 327 -0.44 -13.07 23.96
C PRO A 327 -0.70 -14.08 25.09
N ALA A 328 0.31 -14.36 25.90
CA ALA A 328 0.09 -14.98 27.20
C ALA A 328 -0.73 -14.05 28.12
N GLY A 329 -1.55 -14.63 29.00
CA GLY A 329 -2.29 -13.88 30.03
C GLY A 329 -3.59 -13.21 29.58
N ALA A 330 -4.07 -13.47 28.35
CA ALA A 330 -5.42 -13.07 27.95
C ALA A 330 -6.49 -13.78 28.81
N ALA A 331 -7.60 -13.09 29.05
CA ALA A 331 -8.69 -13.58 29.90
C ALA A 331 -9.48 -14.73 29.25
N GLN A 332 -9.53 -14.76 27.92
CA GLN A 332 -10.20 -15.81 27.15
C GLN A 332 -9.24 -16.40 26.12
N LEU A 333 -9.09 -17.72 26.12
CA LEU A 333 -8.19 -18.44 25.22
C LEU A 333 -8.94 -19.21 24.12
N SER A 334 -10.25 -19.43 24.29
CA SER A 334 -11.11 -19.91 23.20
C SER A 334 -11.69 -18.69 22.50
N THR A 335 -11.35 -18.49 21.24
CA THR A 335 -11.70 -17.30 20.46
C THR A 335 -12.33 -17.69 19.13
N ALA A 336 -13.28 -16.88 18.65
CA ALA A 336 -14.00 -17.12 17.42
C ALA A 336 -13.79 -15.97 16.45
N ASN A 337 -13.23 -16.27 15.28
CA ASN A 337 -13.23 -15.34 14.16
C ASN A 337 -14.63 -15.22 13.57
N ASN A 338 -15.24 -14.04 13.72
CA ASN A 338 -16.55 -13.73 13.16
C ASN A 338 -16.51 -12.67 12.04
N PHE A 339 -15.33 -12.28 11.55
CA PHE A 339 -15.20 -11.46 10.34
C PHE A 339 -15.78 -12.19 9.12
N PRO A 340 -16.21 -11.46 8.06
CA PRO A 340 -16.60 -12.08 6.79
C PRO A 340 -15.52 -13.05 6.29
N ALA A 341 -15.92 -14.24 5.84
CA ALA A 341 -14.97 -15.26 5.36
C ALA A 341 -14.09 -14.74 4.22
N GLY A 342 -12.78 -14.92 4.34
CA GLY A 342 -11.78 -14.39 3.40
C GLY A 342 -11.25 -13.01 3.76
N THR A 343 -11.65 -12.44 4.91
CA THR A 343 -11.01 -11.23 5.45
C THR A 343 -9.51 -11.45 5.60
N GLY A 344 -8.71 -10.51 5.10
CA GLY A 344 -7.26 -10.57 5.11
C GLY A 344 -6.64 -9.94 6.36
N PHE A 345 -5.64 -10.58 6.96
CA PHE A 345 -4.78 -10.04 8.02
C PHE A 345 -3.31 -10.09 7.58
N ASN A 346 -2.49 -9.13 8.01
CA ASN A 346 -1.07 -9.11 7.62
C ASN A 346 -0.31 -10.28 8.25
N SER A 347 -0.52 -10.51 9.55
CA SER A 347 0.03 -11.68 10.25
C SER A 347 -0.80 -12.04 11.47
N VAL A 348 -0.65 -13.29 11.91
CA VAL A 348 -1.14 -13.79 13.20
C VAL A 348 0.07 -14.20 14.03
N ILE A 349 0.23 -13.63 15.21
CA ILE A 349 1.30 -13.93 16.16
C ILE A 349 0.68 -14.60 17.38
N ILE A 350 1.16 -15.80 17.71
CA ILE A 350 0.68 -16.58 18.84
C ILE A 350 1.85 -16.73 19.83
N SER A 351 1.74 -16.07 20.98
CA SER A 351 2.75 -16.11 22.03
C SER A 351 2.21 -16.58 23.39
N GLY A 352 0.90 -16.81 23.51
CA GLY A 352 0.30 -17.50 24.65
C GLY A 352 0.15 -19.00 24.44
N ASN A 353 -0.22 -19.70 25.52
CA ASN A 353 -0.48 -21.14 25.55
C ASN A 353 -1.99 -21.41 25.57
N GLY A 354 -2.41 -22.53 24.98
CA GLY A 354 -3.75 -23.09 25.17
C GLY A 354 -4.84 -22.34 24.44
N TYR A 355 -4.47 -21.55 23.42
CA TYR A 355 -5.45 -20.92 22.55
C TYR A 355 -6.18 -21.98 21.71
N SER A 356 -7.48 -21.77 21.54
CA SER A 356 -8.31 -22.49 20.58
C SER A 356 -9.02 -21.47 19.71
N PHE A 357 -8.74 -21.50 18.42
CA PHE A 357 -9.30 -20.62 17.42
C PHE A 357 -10.29 -21.38 16.56
N ALA A 358 -11.47 -20.82 16.37
CA ALA A 358 -12.50 -21.35 15.47
C ALA A 358 -13.15 -20.22 14.68
N GLY A 359 -14.07 -20.55 13.77
CA GLY A 359 -14.90 -19.58 13.05
C GLY A 359 -14.56 -19.46 11.57
N ASN A 360 -14.81 -18.27 11.02
CA ASN A 360 -14.74 -18.04 9.58
C ASN A 360 -13.31 -18.07 9.04
N ARG A 361 -13.14 -18.54 7.80
CA ARG A 361 -11.86 -18.58 7.08
C ARG A 361 -11.19 -17.20 6.96
N VAL A 362 -9.86 -17.16 7.02
CA VAL A 362 -9.06 -15.93 6.81
C VAL A 362 -8.03 -16.08 5.68
N VAL A 363 -7.61 -14.94 5.13
CA VAL A 363 -6.37 -14.83 4.37
C VAL A 363 -5.33 -14.23 5.32
N THR A 364 -4.15 -14.86 5.47
CA THR A 364 -3.07 -14.29 6.30
C THR A 364 -1.75 -14.29 5.56
N GLY A 365 -0.94 -13.25 5.80
CA GLY A 365 0.41 -13.15 5.27
C GLY A 365 1.41 -14.10 5.94
N SER A 366 1.21 -14.39 7.23
CA SER A 366 1.99 -15.37 7.98
C SER A 366 1.30 -15.81 9.27
N ILE A 367 1.73 -16.93 9.82
CA ILE A 367 1.47 -17.33 11.22
C ILE A 367 2.80 -17.50 11.93
N ASP A 368 3.01 -16.78 13.02
CA ASP A 368 4.18 -16.92 13.87
C ASP A 368 3.78 -17.51 15.23
N ALA A 369 4.09 -18.80 15.43
CA ALA A 369 3.89 -19.50 16.68
C ALA A 369 5.20 -19.73 17.44
N SER A 370 6.30 -19.02 17.10
CA SER A 370 7.60 -19.21 17.75
C SER A 370 7.56 -18.96 19.27
N GLY A 371 6.67 -18.07 19.71
CA GLY A 371 6.41 -17.79 21.13
C GLY A 371 5.38 -18.72 21.79
N ALA A 372 4.69 -19.57 21.02
CA ALA A 372 3.67 -20.46 21.55
C ALA A 372 4.30 -21.53 22.47
N THR A 373 3.62 -21.82 23.57
CA THR A 373 3.99 -22.89 24.51
C THR A 373 2.85 -23.89 24.66
N GLY A 374 3.16 -25.16 24.95
CA GLY A 374 2.14 -26.22 24.97
C GLY A 374 1.54 -26.48 23.59
N THR A 375 0.27 -26.92 23.57
CA THR A 375 -0.50 -27.15 22.33
C THR A 375 -1.44 -25.96 22.09
N THR A 376 -1.43 -25.43 20.87
CA THR A 376 -2.34 -24.36 20.43
C THR A 376 -3.06 -24.77 19.16
N ASN A 377 -4.37 -24.55 19.12
CA ASN A 377 -5.23 -25.05 18.04
C ASN A 377 -5.75 -23.89 17.20
N PHE A 378 -5.10 -23.61 16.07
CA PHE A 378 -5.55 -22.64 15.07
C PHE A 378 -6.41 -23.34 14.00
N LEU A 379 -7.67 -23.63 14.35
CA LEU A 379 -8.62 -24.35 13.48
C LEU A 379 -9.47 -23.40 12.63
N VAL A 380 -9.05 -22.16 12.48
CA VAL A 380 -9.58 -21.24 11.47
C VAL A 380 -8.95 -21.63 10.13
N ASP A 381 -9.80 -21.91 9.13
CA ASP A 381 -9.32 -22.25 7.79
C ASP A 381 -8.50 -21.10 7.18
N LEU A 382 -7.50 -21.47 6.38
CA LEU A 382 -6.55 -20.54 5.76
C LEU A 382 -6.66 -20.59 4.23
N THR A 383 -6.66 -19.42 3.59
CA THR A 383 -6.45 -19.29 2.14
C THR A 383 -5.25 -18.40 1.85
N PHE A 384 -4.38 -18.82 0.93
CA PHE A 384 -3.20 -18.05 0.53
C PHE A 384 -3.35 -17.49 -0.88
N THR A 385 -3.08 -16.19 -1.02
CA THR A 385 -3.06 -15.46 -2.29
C THR A 385 -1.65 -15.20 -2.83
N GLY A 386 -0.63 -15.73 -2.16
CA GLY A 386 0.79 -15.59 -2.52
C GLY A 386 1.61 -16.60 -1.73
N ASN A 387 2.93 -16.62 -1.90
CA ASN A 387 3.81 -17.47 -1.08
C ASN A 387 3.72 -17.07 0.41
N ARG A 388 3.57 -18.04 1.32
CA ARG A 388 3.36 -17.78 2.76
C ARG A 388 4.29 -18.58 3.64
N THR A 389 4.49 -18.08 4.86
CA THR A 389 5.34 -18.68 5.88
C THR A 389 4.57 -18.95 7.17
N ILE A 390 4.78 -20.14 7.73
CA ILE A 390 4.38 -20.51 9.09
C ILE A 390 5.65 -20.77 9.91
N THR A 391 5.80 -20.09 11.03
CA THR A 391 6.92 -20.27 11.96
C THR A 391 6.49 -21.19 13.11
N ALA A 392 7.13 -22.36 13.19
CA ALA A 392 6.88 -23.39 14.20
C ALA A 392 7.28 -22.93 15.62
N PRO A 393 6.67 -23.52 16.67
CA PRO A 393 7.06 -23.24 18.06
C PRO A 393 8.55 -23.45 18.32
N ALA A 394 9.14 -22.58 19.16
CA ALA A 394 10.60 -22.58 19.38
C ALA A 394 11.12 -23.86 20.04
N ALA A 395 10.38 -24.41 21.02
CA ALA A 395 10.83 -25.52 21.85
C ALA A 395 10.16 -26.86 21.51
N ALA A 396 10.91 -27.95 21.65
CA ALA A 396 10.40 -29.30 21.51
C ALA A 396 9.29 -29.58 22.53
N GLY A 397 8.27 -30.33 22.12
CA GLY A 397 7.08 -30.63 22.93
C GLY A 397 5.98 -29.56 22.89
N ASN A 398 6.24 -28.40 22.26
CA ASN A 398 5.20 -27.45 21.89
C ASN A 398 4.66 -27.80 20.50
N GLN A 399 3.38 -27.52 20.27
CA GLN A 399 2.67 -27.91 19.06
C GLN A 399 1.69 -26.82 18.60
N LEU A 400 1.68 -26.57 17.30
CA LEU A 400 0.67 -25.74 16.61
C LEU A 400 -0.19 -26.65 15.72
N ASP A 401 -1.48 -26.74 16.02
CA ASP A 401 -2.46 -27.47 15.22
C ASP A 401 -3.17 -26.51 14.27
N LEU A 402 -3.24 -26.87 13.00
CA LEU A 402 -3.81 -26.05 11.93
C LEU A 402 -5.03 -26.74 11.31
N GLY A 403 -6.05 -25.95 10.97
CA GLY A 403 -7.23 -26.38 10.22
C GLY A 403 -6.94 -26.67 8.74
N ASN A 404 -7.93 -26.46 7.87
CA ASN A 404 -7.72 -26.62 6.43
C ASN A 404 -6.86 -25.49 5.88
N ILE A 405 -5.98 -25.81 4.95
CA ILE A 405 -5.14 -24.83 4.26
C ILE A 405 -5.36 -24.94 2.75
N ASP A 406 -5.91 -23.91 2.14
CA ASP A 406 -5.90 -23.74 0.69
C ASP A 406 -4.71 -22.86 0.29
N ASN A 407 -3.68 -23.47 -0.31
CA ASN A 407 -2.49 -22.74 -0.72
C ASN A 407 -2.68 -21.91 -2.00
N GLY A 408 -3.83 -22.03 -2.68
CA GLY A 408 -4.17 -21.21 -3.84
C GLY A 408 -3.20 -21.33 -5.02
N GLY A 409 -2.42 -22.42 -5.11
CA GLY A 409 -1.37 -22.55 -6.13
C GLY A 409 0.00 -22.00 -5.71
N ASN A 410 0.12 -21.46 -4.49
CA ASN A 410 1.34 -20.82 -3.98
C ASN A 410 2.14 -21.73 -3.04
N THR A 411 3.43 -21.40 -2.85
CA THR A 411 4.30 -22.16 -1.95
C THR A 411 4.00 -21.81 -0.48
N LEU A 412 3.69 -22.83 0.32
CA LEU A 412 3.69 -22.74 1.78
C LEU A 412 5.07 -23.14 2.31
N THR A 413 5.69 -22.29 3.13
CA THR A 413 6.93 -22.59 3.85
C THR A 413 6.66 -22.77 5.34
N VAL A 414 7.02 -23.91 5.90
CA VAL A 414 7.07 -24.14 7.36
C VAL A 414 8.51 -24.04 7.81
N THR A 415 8.80 -23.08 8.69
CA THR A 415 10.15 -22.78 9.18
C THR A 415 10.18 -22.70 10.70
N GLY A 416 11.34 -22.43 11.30
CA GLY A 416 11.46 -22.17 12.74
C GLY A 416 11.77 -23.40 13.58
N GLY A 417 11.42 -23.32 14.87
CA GLY A 417 12.05 -24.04 15.98
C GLY A 417 11.90 -25.56 16.05
N LEU A 418 12.03 -26.10 17.26
CA LEU A 418 12.04 -27.54 17.54
C LEU A 418 10.63 -28.13 17.79
N GLY A 419 9.59 -27.29 17.84
CA GLY A 419 8.22 -27.72 18.05
C GLY A 419 7.58 -28.35 16.82
N THR A 420 6.39 -28.93 17.01
CA THR A 420 5.64 -29.59 15.95
C THR A 420 4.63 -28.64 15.33
N VAL A 421 4.52 -28.67 14.00
CA VAL A 421 3.35 -28.13 13.29
C VAL A 421 2.54 -29.32 12.81
N LEU A 422 1.28 -29.40 13.23
CA LEU A 422 0.34 -30.41 12.79
C LEU A 422 -0.71 -29.75 11.90
N VAL A 423 -0.88 -30.23 10.67
CA VAL A 423 -1.99 -29.82 9.81
C VAL A 423 -3.09 -30.87 9.91
N GLU A 424 -4.13 -30.56 10.68
CA GLU A 424 -5.26 -31.45 10.91
C GLU A 424 -6.18 -31.48 9.68
N GLY A 425 -6.58 -30.34 9.12
CA GLY A 425 -7.58 -30.28 8.04
C GLY A 425 -7.10 -30.83 6.69
N GLY A 426 -5.79 -30.71 6.43
CA GLY A 426 -5.15 -31.04 5.17
C GLY A 426 -4.85 -29.78 4.33
N ILE A 427 -3.91 -29.93 3.39
CA ILE A 427 -3.45 -28.87 2.50
C ILE A 427 -3.98 -29.14 1.08
N SER A 428 -4.70 -28.18 0.51
CA SER A 428 -5.18 -28.19 -0.87
C SER A 428 -4.54 -27.11 -1.74
N GLY A 429 -4.76 -27.20 -3.06
CA GLY A 429 -4.22 -26.29 -4.07
C GLY A 429 -2.94 -26.79 -4.72
N ALA A 430 -2.60 -26.29 -5.91
CA ALA A 430 -1.50 -26.83 -6.72
C ALA A 430 -0.09 -26.36 -6.31
N GLY A 431 0.02 -25.51 -5.27
CA GLY A 431 1.29 -24.93 -4.85
C GLY A 431 2.17 -25.89 -4.05
N GLY A 432 3.46 -25.58 -3.91
CA GLY A 432 4.42 -26.42 -3.19
C GLY A 432 4.34 -26.30 -1.66
N LEU A 433 4.95 -27.26 -0.96
CA LEU A 433 5.21 -27.25 0.47
C LEU A 433 6.71 -27.31 0.72
N THR A 434 7.27 -26.29 1.35
CA THR A 434 8.68 -26.25 1.78
C THR A 434 8.75 -26.40 3.29
N MET A 435 9.57 -27.32 3.78
CA MET A 435 9.88 -27.45 5.20
C MET A 435 11.36 -27.14 5.43
N SER A 436 11.59 -26.06 6.17
CA SER A 436 12.91 -25.65 6.67
C SER A 436 12.95 -25.55 8.19
N ALA A 437 11.89 -25.97 8.88
CA ALA A 437 11.85 -26.02 10.35
C ALA A 437 12.78 -27.12 10.89
N THR A 438 13.23 -26.96 12.14
CA THR A 438 14.09 -27.96 12.80
C THR A 438 13.26 -29.08 13.46
N GLY A 439 12.03 -28.77 13.88
CA GLY A 439 11.06 -29.70 14.44
C GLY A 439 10.32 -30.53 13.39
N ASP A 440 9.15 -31.06 13.78
CA ASP A 440 8.35 -31.95 12.94
C ASP A 440 7.20 -31.20 12.23
N LEU A 441 6.89 -31.61 11.00
CA LEU A 441 5.66 -31.27 10.29
C LEU A 441 4.85 -32.55 10.12
N VAL A 442 3.68 -32.59 10.72
CA VAL A 442 2.77 -33.74 10.64
C VAL A 442 1.59 -33.36 9.76
N LEU A 443 1.31 -34.16 8.75
CA LEU A 443 0.18 -33.93 7.85
C LEU A 443 -0.88 -35.01 8.04
N GLN A 444 -2.09 -34.58 8.36
CA GLN A 444 -3.26 -35.46 8.42
C GLN A 444 -4.21 -35.18 7.27
N ASN A 445 -5.20 -36.06 7.12
CA ASN A 445 -6.21 -36.01 6.08
C ASN A 445 -5.62 -35.96 4.66
N ASN A 446 -6.45 -35.64 3.67
CA ASN A 446 -6.03 -35.62 2.28
C ASN A 446 -5.22 -34.35 2.00
N ASN A 447 -4.02 -34.51 1.43
CA ASN A 447 -3.15 -33.41 1.07
C ASN A 447 -2.88 -33.47 -0.45
N THR A 448 -3.18 -32.38 -1.17
CA THR A 448 -3.12 -32.31 -2.64
C THR A 448 -2.20 -31.22 -3.18
N PHE A 449 -1.19 -30.81 -2.41
CA PHE A 449 -0.19 -29.82 -2.81
C PHE A 449 0.73 -30.33 -3.94
N GLY A 450 1.29 -29.41 -4.73
CA GLY A 450 2.00 -29.71 -5.99
C GLY A 450 3.42 -30.26 -5.86
N GLY A 451 4.00 -30.30 -4.65
CA GLY A 451 5.31 -30.89 -4.38
C GLY A 451 5.84 -30.57 -2.98
N TYR A 452 6.78 -31.39 -2.47
CA TYR A 452 7.42 -31.20 -1.17
C TYR A 452 8.93 -31.00 -1.28
N ILE A 453 9.47 -29.99 -0.60
CA ILE A 453 10.90 -29.74 -0.45
C ILE A 453 11.22 -29.65 1.04
N GLY A 454 11.95 -30.61 1.60
CA GLY A 454 12.36 -30.59 3.00
C GLY A 454 13.03 -31.89 3.44
N PRO A 455 13.54 -31.95 4.68
CA PRO A 455 14.13 -33.17 5.23
C PRO A 455 13.07 -34.29 5.29
N THR A 456 13.42 -35.47 4.79
CA THR A 456 12.55 -36.66 4.72
C THR A 456 12.16 -37.27 6.08
N PRO A 457 12.97 -37.20 7.17
CA PRO A 457 12.57 -37.76 8.48
C PRO A 457 11.54 -36.92 9.25
N SER A 458 11.32 -35.67 8.85
CA SER A 458 10.55 -34.67 9.61
C SER A 458 9.12 -34.47 9.08
N LEU A 459 8.74 -35.19 8.01
CA LEU A 459 7.38 -35.24 7.48
C LEU A 459 6.75 -36.58 7.88
N ARG A 460 5.67 -36.54 8.68
CA ARG A 460 4.94 -37.74 9.12
C ARG A 460 3.48 -37.74 8.72
#